data_AF-A0A9N7RJH3-F1
#
_entry.id   AF-A0A9N7RJH3-F1
#
_cell.length_a   1.000
_cell.length_b   1.000
_cell.length_c   1.000
_cell.angle_alpha   90.00
_cell.angle_beta   90.00
_cell.angle_gamma   90.00
#
_symmetry.space_group_name_H-M   'P 1'
#
loop_
_entity.id
_entity.type
_entity.pdbx_description
1 polymer ?
#
loop_
_entity_poly.entity_id
_entity_poly.type
_entity_poly.pdbx_seq_one_letter_code
_entity_poly.pdbx_strand_id
1 'polypeptide(L)'
;MDHLSSTTLLPETFSGARDDFAEQFSIIWGQVKAPLIVPLLELAVFLCLAMSAMLFVERVYMAFIISLVKLFGRKPERRYKWEPLKDDLELGNSVYPMVLVQIPMYNEKEVYQLSIGAACGLSWPSDRIIVQVLDDSTDPIIKNMVEMECQRWASKGINIKYEIRNNRNGYKAGALKEGLKHSYVKQCDYVAIFDADFQPEPDFLWQTIPFLVHNPELGLVQARWKFVNADECLMTRMQEMSLDYHFTVEQEVGSSTYAFFGFNGTAGVWRIAAIDEAGGWKDRTTVEDMDLAVRASLKGWKFLYLASLKVKNELPSTFKAYRYQQHRWSCGPANLFRKMVIEILRNKKVSMWKKVHVIYSFFFVRKIVAHIVTFVFYCVVLPATVLVPEVHIPKWGAVYIPSIITLLNAVGTPRSLHLLVFWILFENVMSLHRTKATFIGLLEAGRVNEWIVTEKLGDALKLKPTLKAFRRPRFRIGERVHLFELGTGAYLFFCGCYDMSFGKNHYYIYLFAQAIAFFIMGFGYVGTFVPS
;
A
#
# COMPACT_ATOMS: atom_id res chain seq x y z
N MET A 1 -63.63 -55.49 -25.78
CA MET A 1 -63.55 -55.21 -24.33
C MET A 1 -62.13 -54.77 -24.03
N ASP A 2 -62.02 -53.46 -23.85
CA ASP A 2 -61.10 -52.71 -22.98
C ASP A 2 -59.58 -52.77 -23.20
N HIS A 3 -59.11 -51.76 -23.94
CA HIS A 3 -57.87 -51.05 -23.64
C HIS A 3 -58.16 -50.00 -22.57
N LEU A 4 -57.41 -49.98 -21.46
CA LEU A 4 -57.42 -48.89 -20.48
C LEU A 4 -56.00 -48.38 -20.23
N SER A 5 -55.80 -47.14 -20.68
CA SER A 5 -54.67 -46.25 -20.48
C SER A 5 -54.66 -45.71 -19.04
N SER A 6 -53.53 -45.82 -18.35
CA SER A 6 -53.29 -45.12 -17.08
C SER A 6 -52.71 -43.73 -17.35
N THR A 7 -53.58 -42.73 -17.46
CA THR A 7 -53.21 -41.32 -17.50
C THR A 7 -53.40 -40.73 -16.10
N THR A 8 -52.32 -40.62 -15.33
CA THR A 8 -52.27 -39.89 -14.06
C THR A 8 -52.23 -38.38 -14.35
N LEU A 9 -53.39 -37.73 -14.21
CA LEU A 9 -53.55 -36.28 -14.17
C LEU A 9 -52.81 -35.70 -12.96
N LEU A 10 -51.73 -34.95 -13.20
CA LEU A 10 -51.22 -33.98 -12.24
C LEU A 10 -52.12 -32.73 -12.28
N PRO A 11 -52.43 -32.07 -11.14
CA PRO A 11 -53.35 -30.94 -11.13
C PRO A 11 -52.70 -29.69 -11.75
N GLU A 12 -53.33 -29.10 -12.77
CA GLU A 12 -52.96 -27.84 -13.43
C GLU A 12 -53.01 -26.59 -12.52
N THR A 13 -53.40 -26.74 -11.25
CA THR A 13 -53.60 -25.62 -10.32
C THR A 13 -52.29 -25.11 -9.69
N PHE A 14 -51.19 -25.88 -9.72
CA PHE A 14 -49.89 -25.44 -9.21
C PHE A 14 -48.99 -24.75 -10.26
N SER A 15 -49.27 -24.90 -11.56
CA SER A 15 -48.55 -24.18 -12.62
C SER A 15 -49.07 -22.74 -12.77
N GLY A 16 -50.40 -22.55 -12.78
CA GLY A 16 -51.02 -21.24 -12.97
C GLY A 16 -50.66 -20.19 -11.91
N ALA A 17 -50.53 -20.57 -10.63
CA ALA A 17 -50.12 -19.65 -9.57
C ALA A 17 -48.63 -19.25 -9.64
N ARG A 18 -47.79 -20.10 -10.26
CA ARG A 18 -46.36 -19.84 -10.45
C ARG A 18 -46.12 -18.92 -11.65
N ASP A 19 -46.90 -19.10 -12.71
CA ASP A 19 -46.87 -18.26 -13.91
C ASP A 19 -47.41 -16.85 -13.61
N ASP A 20 -48.49 -16.72 -12.83
CA ASP A 20 -49.08 -15.43 -12.44
C ASP A 20 -48.12 -14.62 -11.53
N PHE A 21 -47.39 -15.28 -10.62
CA PHE A 21 -46.35 -14.63 -9.82
C PHE A 21 -45.12 -14.22 -10.65
N ALA A 22 -44.70 -15.04 -11.62
CA ALA A 22 -43.60 -14.71 -12.53
C ALA A 22 -43.96 -13.55 -13.47
N GLU A 23 -45.22 -13.49 -13.92
CA GLU A 23 -45.74 -12.45 -14.78
C GLU A 23 -45.92 -11.13 -14.01
N GLN A 24 -46.48 -11.17 -12.79
CA GLN A 24 -46.50 -10.02 -11.88
C GLN A 24 -45.09 -9.52 -11.53
N PHE A 25 -44.15 -10.42 -11.25
CA PHE A 25 -42.76 -10.05 -10.99
C PHE A 25 -42.11 -9.43 -12.23
N SER A 26 -42.39 -9.95 -13.44
CA SER A 26 -41.91 -9.38 -14.71
C SER A 26 -42.46 -7.97 -14.96
N ILE A 27 -43.74 -7.73 -14.65
CA ILE A 27 -44.39 -6.41 -14.79
C ILE A 27 -43.82 -5.43 -13.76
N ILE A 28 -43.70 -5.81 -12.49
CA ILE A 28 -43.09 -4.99 -11.43
C ILE A 28 -41.63 -4.71 -11.75
N TRP A 29 -40.90 -5.71 -12.23
CA TRP A 29 -39.52 -5.57 -12.69
C TRP A 29 -39.44 -4.59 -13.86
N GLY A 30 -40.32 -4.66 -14.86
CA GLY A 30 -40.40 -3.70 -15.96
C GLY A 30 -40.71 -2.26 -15.48
N GLN A 31 -41.63 -2.11 -14.53
CA GLN A 31 -42.05 -0.82 -13.97
C GLN A 31 -40.98 -0.18 -13.07
N VAL A 32 -40.13 -0.96 -12.39
CA VAL A 32 -39.02 -0.44 -11.57
C VAL A 32 -37.73 -0.29 -12.38
N LYS A 33 -37.46 -1.23 -13.29
CA LYS A 33 -36.22 -1.28 -14.08
C LYS A 33 -36.08 -0.06 -14.98
N ALA A 34 -37.09 0.23 -15.78
CA ALA A 34 -37.02 1.28 -16.80
C ALA A 34 -36.88 2.71 -16.22
N PRO A 35 -37.66 3.15 -15.21
CA PRO A 35 -37.57 4.52 -14.71
C PRO A 35 -36.51 4.73 -13.61
N LEU A 36 -36.04 3.67 -12.93
CA LEU A 36 -35.14 3.80 -11.78
C LEU A 36 -33.79 3.11 -11.99
N ILE A 37 -33.78 1.81 -12.31
CA ILE A 37 -32.53 1.02 -12.37
C ILE A 37 -31.66 1.45 -13.55
N VAL A 38 -32.25 1.59 -14.74
CA VAL A 38 -31.54 2.01 -15.96
C VAL A 38 -30.84 3.37 -15.76
N PRO A 39 -31.52 4.48 -15.41
CA PRO A 39 -30.85 5.78 -15.27
C PRO A 39 -29.82 5.82 -14.15
N LEU A 40 -30.05 5.11 -13.03
CA LEU A 40 -29.06 5.00 -11.95
C LEU A 40 -27.81 4.25 -12.41
N LEU A 41 -27.98 3.17 -13.17
CA LEU A 41 -26.87 2.39 -13.69
C LEU A 41 -26.12 3.15 -14.80
N GLU A 42 -26.81 3.89 -15.67
CA GLU A 42 -26.18 4.79 -16.65
C GLU A 42 -25.35 5.87 -15.97
N LEU A 43 -25.87 6.50 -14.91
CA LEU A 43 -25.13 7.46 -14.11
C LEU A 43 -23.89 6.79 -13.46
N ALA A 44 -24.04 5.60 -12.89
CA ALA A 44 -22.94 4.86 -12.29
C ALA A 44 -21.86 4.51 -13.32
N VAL A 45 -22.25 4.09 -14.54
CA VAL A 45 -21.34 3.86 -15.67
C VAL A 45 -20.63 5.14 -16.04
N PHE A 46 -21.34 6.25 -16.22
CA PHE A 46 -20.74 7.55 -16.55
C PHE A 46 -19.69 7.98 -15.51
N LEU A 47 -20.02 7.90 -14.23
CA LEU A 47 -19.11 8.24 -13.14
C LEU A 47 -17.87 7.32 -13.13
N CYS A 48 -18.06 6.02 -13.35
CA CYS A 48 -16.95 5.06 -13.44
C CYS A 48 -16.06 5.32 -14.65
N LEU A 49 -16.63 5.65 -15.81
CA LEU A 49 -15.88 5.97 -17.02
C LEU A 49 -15.07 7.26 -16.85
N ALA A 50 -15.66 8.29 -16.23
CA ALA A 50 -14.95 9.53 -15.90
C ALA A 50 -13.77 9.27 -14.96
N MET A 51 -13.99 8.50 -13.89
CA MET A 51 -12.94 8.08 -12.95
C MET A 51 -11.85 7.24 -13.63
N SER A 52 -12.22 6.31 -14.51
CA SER A 52 -11.27 5.50 -15.29
C SER A 52 -10.45 6.37 -16.24
N ALA A 53 -11.06 7.36 -16.90
CA ALA A 53 -10.35 8.31 -17.75
C ALA A 53 -9.36 9.18 -16.95
N MET A 54 -9.76 9.66 -15.77
CA MET A 54 -8.87 10.40 -14.87
C MET A 54 -7.65 9.56 -14.47
N LEU A 55 -7.88 8.31 -14.06
CA LEU A 55 -6.80 7.39 -13.69
C LEU A 55 -5.90 7.08 -14.90
N PHE A 56 -6.49 6.87 -16.08
CA PHE A 56 -5.77 6.62 -17.32
C PHE A 56 -4.83 7.78 -17.68
N VAL A 57 -5.35 9.01 -17.70
CA VAL A 57 -4.55 10.21 -17.98
C VAL A 57 -3.38 10.34 -17.02
N GLU A 58 -3.60 10.11 -15.73
CA GLU A 58 -2.56 10.13 -14.71
C GLU A 58 -1.48 9.06 -14.95
N ARG A 59 -1.87 7.83 -15.32
CA ARG A 59 -0.93 6.74 -15.62
C ARG A 59 -0.12 7.01 -16.88
N VAL A 60 -0.75 7.50 -17.95
CA VAL A 60 -0.09 7.89 -19.20
C VAL A 60 0.87 9.06 -18.95
N TYR A 61 0.46 10.06 -18.17
CA TYR A 61 1.32 11.17 -17.77
C TYR A 61 2.56 10.68 -17.02
N MET A 62 2.40 9.83 -16.00
CA MET A 62 3.53 9.28 -15.26
C MET A 62 4.45 8.44 -16.15
N ALA A 63 3.89 7.60 -17.02
CA ALA A 63 4.64 6.81 -17.98
C ALA A 63 5.46 7.69 -18.94
N PHE A 64 4.85 8.75 -19.45
CA PHE A 64 5.54 9.72 -20.30
C PHE A 64 6.71 10.39 -19.57
N ILE A 65 6.47 10.90 -18.35
CA ILE A 65 7.52 11.59 -17.57
C ILE A 65 8.66 10.64 -17.22
N ILE A 66 8.37 9.41 -16.76
CA ILE A 66 9.44 8.47 -16.42
C ILE A 66 10.25 8.09 -17.67
N SER A 67 9.60 7.90 -18.82
CA SER A 67 10.30 7.68 -20.09
C SER A 67 11.23 8.84 -20.45
N LEU A 68 10.80 10.10 -20.27
CA LEU A 68 11.68 11.25 -20.49
C LEU A 68 12.85 11.29 -19.49
N VAL A 69 12.60 11.02 -18.21
CA VAL A 69 13.65 10.98 -17.17
C VAL A 69 14.72 9.94 -17.52
N LYS A 70 14.31 8.74 -17.94
CA LYS A 70 15.22 7.68 -18.37
C LYS A 70 15.94 8.02 -19.68
N LEU A 71 15.22 8.50 -20.70
CA LEU A 71 15.78 8.83 -22.02
C LEU A 71 16.83 9.94 -21.95
N PHE A 72 16.56 11.00 -21.18
CA PHE A 72 17.50 12.11 -21.01
C PHE A 72 18.55 11.88 -19.92
N GLY A 73 18.55 10.70 -19.27
CA GLY A 73 19.47 10.37 -18.19
C GLY A 73 19.48 11.44 -17.09
N ARG A 74 18.31 11.97 -16.70
CA ARG A 74 18.19 12.97 -15.64
C ARG A 74 18.41 12.31 -14.28
N LYS A 75 19.68 12.02 -13.97
CA LYS A 75 20.05 11.45 -12.69
C LYS A 75 19.85 12.48 -11.55
N PRO A 76 19.55 12.04 -10.32
CA PRO A 76 19.47 12.90 -9.14
C PRO A 76 20.60 13.93 -9.02
N GLU A 77 21.84 13.52 -9.30
CA GLU A 77 23.07 14.31 -9.19
C GLU A 77 23.15 15.46 -10.19
N ARG A 78 22.38 15.42 -11.28
CA ARG A 78 22.29 16.53 -12.25
C ARG A 78 21.35 17.63 -11.76
N ARG A 79 20.43 17.31 -10.86
CA ARG A 79 19.43 18.25 -10.33
C ARG A 79 19.82 18.81 -8.97
N TYR A 80 20.41 17.97 -8.14
CA TYR A 80 20.86 18.32 -6.81
C TYR A 80 22.34 18.02 -6.71
N LYS A 81 23.08 18.93 -6.06
CA LYS A 81 24.51 18.81 -5.91
C LYS A 81 24.83 17.56 -5.09
N TRP A 82 25.62 16.66 -5.66
CA TRP A 82 26.15 15.49 -4.97
C TRP A 82 27.67 15.47 -5.15
N GLU A 83 28.38 15.66 -4.05
CA GLU A 83 29.82 15.56 -3.98
C GLU A 83 30.15 14.81 -2.69
N PRO A 84 31.05 13.79 -2.73
CA PRO A 84 31.51 13.14 -1.51
C PRO A 84 31.98 14.19 -0.50
N LEU A 85 31.59 14.00 0.76
CA LEU A 85 32.17 14.78 1.85
C LEU A 85 33.67 14.45 1.89
N LYS A 86 34.49 15.50 1.87
CA LYS A 86 35.95 15.34 1.87
C LYS A 86 36.43 15.39 3.31
N ASP A 87 37.40 14.54 3.62
CA ASP A 87 38.14 14.65 4.86
C ASP A 87 38.87 16.00 4.87
N ASP A 88 38.73 16.70 5.99
CA ASP A 88 39.48 17.90 6.29
C ASP A 88 40.39 17.57 7.47
N LEU A 89 41.69 17.77 7.31
CA LEU A 89 42.68 17.43 8.34
C LEU A 89 42.53 18.29 9.60
N GLU A 90 42.04 19.52 9.47
CA GLU A 90 41.86 20.44 10.60
C GLU A 90 40.59 20.15 11.38
N LEU A 91 39.50 19.84 10.66
CA LEU A 91 38.19 19.54 11.25
C LEU A 91 38.02 18.06 11.62
N GLY A 92 38.81 17.15 11.04
CA GLY A 92 38.70 15.71 11.25
C GLY A 92 37.26 15.21 11.00
N ASN A 93 36.73 14.43 11.94
CA ASN A 93 35.35 13.92 11.82
C ASN A 93 34.28 15.02 11.96
N SER A 94 34.63 16.24 12.39
CA SER A 94 33.65 17.33 12.57
C SER A 94 33.10 17.92 11.28
N VAL A 95 33.71 17.60 10.13
CA VAL A 95 33.15 17.87 8.81
C VAL A 95 31.85 17.09 8.58
N TYR A 96 31.74 15.91 9.19
CA TYR A 96 30.59 15.04 9.02
C TYR A 96 29.46 15.45 9.97
N PRO A 97 28.24 15.66 9.46
CA PRO A 97 27.10 15.97 10.31
C PRO A 97 26.78 14.80 11.24
N MET A 98 26.19 15.14 12.39
CA MET A 98 25.70 14.15 13.34
C MET A 98 24.41 13.52 12.81
N VAL A 99 24.38 12.19 12.72
CA VAL A 99 23.23 11.43 12.21
C VAL A 99 22.63 10.54 13.30
N LEU A 100 21.35 10.70 13.56
CA LEU A 100 20.54 9.78 14.35
C LEU A 100 19.98 8.68 13.45
N VAL A 101 20.02 7.43 13.89
CA VAL A 101 19.37 6.30 13.22
C VAL A 101 18.31 5.74 14.15
N GLN A 102 17.04 5.94 13.82
CA GLN A 102 15.90 5.48 14.63
C GLN A 102 15.35 4.15 14.13
N ILE A 103 15.15 3.22 15.05
CA ILE A 103 14.54 1.91 14.80
C ILE A 103 13.37 1.69 15.76
N PRO A 104 12.12 2.04 15.37
CA PRO A 104 10.94 1.71 16.16
C PRO A 104 10.65 0.21 16.12
N MET A 105 10.42 -0.39 17.29
CA MET A 105 10.15 -1.82 17.45
C MET A 105 8.88 -2.06 18.27
N TYR A 106 8.15 -3.13 17.91
CA TYR A 106 7.00 -3.60 18.68
C TYR A 106 6.78 -5.11 18.54
N ASN A 107 7.20 -5.87 19.55
CA ASN A 107 7.11 -7.34 19.60
C ASN A 107 7.76 -8.05 18.38
N GLU A 108 8.85 -7.49 17.84
CA GLU A 108 9.50 -7.92 16.59
C GLU A 108 10.52 -9.04 16.82
N LYS A 109 10.04 -10.20 17.30
CA LYS A 109 10.90 -11.31 17.75
C LYS A 109 11.81 -11.88 16.65
N GLU A 110 11.33 -11.99 15.43
CA GLU A 110 12.06 -12.72 14.37
C GLU A 110 13.07 -11.82 13.62
N VAL A 111 12.93 -10.49 13.71
CA VAL A 111 13.71 -9.53 12.90
C VAL A 111 14.60 -8.58 13.71
N TYR A 112 14.44 -8.48 15.04
CA TYR A 112 15.16 -7.49 15.84
C TYR A 112 16.69 -7.55 15.70
N GLN A 113 17.30 -8.74 15.72
CA GLN A 113 18.76 -8.89 15.60
C GLN A 113 19.27 -8.41 14.25
N LEU A 114 18.52 -8.74 13.19
CA LEU A 114 18.90 -8.41 11.83
C LEU A 114 18.81 -6.91 11.58
N SER A 115 17.73 -6.27 12.06
CA SER A 115 17.54 -4.82 11.92
C SER A 115 18.51 -4.00 12.77
N ILE A 116 18.71 -4.35 14.05
CA ILE A 116 19.72 -3.68 14.90
C ILE A 116 21.11 -3.87 14.31
N GLY A 117 21.44 -5.09 13.89
CA GLY A 117 22.72 -5.39 13.26
C GLY A 117 22.97 -4.60 11.98
N ALA A 118 21.97 -4.45 11.11
CA ALA A 118 22.09 -3.67 9.89
C ALA A 118 22.27 -2.17 10.17
N ALA A 119 21.55 -1.62 11.13
CA ALA A 119 21.70 -0.22 11.53
C ALA A 119 23.05 0.06 12.21
N CYS A 120 23.51 -0.83 13.10
CA CYS A 120 24.83 -0.73 13.71
C CYS A 120 25.98 -0.99 12.72
N GLY A 121 25.69 -1.65 11.59
CA GLY A 121 26.64 -1.90 10.50
C GLY A 121 26.75 -0.77 9.49
N LEU A 122 26.00 0.33 9.65
CA LEU A 122 26.13 1.51 8.80
C LEU A 122 27.54 2.12 8.92
N SER A 123 28.16 2.35 7.77
CA SER A 123 29.43 3.04 7.68
C SER A 123 29.20 4.54 7.80
N TRP A 124 29.67 5.12 8.89
CA TRP A 124 29.75 6.54 9.18
C TRP A 124 30.81 6.75 10.28
N PRO A 125 31.41 7.94 10.44
CA PRO A 125 32.32 8.16 11.56
C PRO A 125 31.63 7.84 12.90
N SER A 126 32.28 7.04 13.74
CA SER A 126 31.66 6.43 14.93
C SER A 126 31.24 7.46 16.00
N ASP A 127 31.92 8.61 16.06
CA ASP A 127 31.56 9.75 16.90
C ASP A 127 30.44 10.62 16.29
N ARG A 128 30.04 10.35 15.04
CA ARG A 128 29.06 11.11 14.25
C ARG A 128 27.76 10.36 13.97
N ILE A 129 27.60 9.16 14.52
CA ILE A 129 26.39 8.35 14.39
C ILE A 129 25.86 7.95 15.77
N ILE A 130 24.54 8.00 15.93
CA ILE A 130 23.83 7.52 17.12
C ILE A 130 22.73 6.58 16.65
N VAL A 131 22.77 5.33 17.08
CA VAL A 131 21.67 4.37 16.84
C VAL A 131 20.70 4.44 18.01
N GLN A 132 19.42 4.67 17.75
CA GLN A 132 18.37 4.76 18.76
C GLN A 132 17.30 3.70 18.47
N VAL A 133 17.25 2.68 19.32
CA VAL A 133 16.21 1.64 19.30
C VAL A 133 15.08 2.10 20.21
N LEU A 134 13.89 2.28 19.63
CA LEU A 134 12.69 2.75 20.32
C LEU A 134 11.75 1.55 20.52
N ASP A 135 11.81 0.93 21.69
CA ASP A 135 11.08 -0.32 21.95
C ASP A 135 9.77 -0.09 22.71
N ASP A 136 8.66 -0.30 22.00
CA ASP A 136 7.29 -0.26 22.51
C ASP A 136 6.75 -1.66 22.88
N SER A 137 7.59 -2.70 22.84
CA SER A 137 7.19 -4.09 23.07
C SER A 137 6.49 -4.28 24.41
N THR A 138 5.41 -5.05 24.38
CA THR A 138 4.62 -5.41 25.56
C THR A 138 4.97 -6.79 26.10
N ASP A 139 5.60 -7.64 25.29
CA ASP A 139 6.11 -8.94 25.73
C ASP A 139 7.45 -8.76 26.47
N PRO A 140 7.54 -9.09 27.77
CA PRO A 140 8.76 -8.94 28.55
C PRO A 140 9.94 -9.75 28.01
N ILE A 141 9.68 -10.91 27.39
CA ILE A 141 10.74 -11.77 26.84
C ILE A 141 11.36 -11.08 25.63
N ILE A 142 10.53 -10.58 24.71
CA ILE A 142 11.00 -9.87 23.51
C ILE A 142 11.75 -8.60 23.91
N LYS A 143 11.20 -7.85 24.87
CA LYS A 143 11.84 -6.63 25.40
C LYS A 143 13.25 -6.90 25.94
N ASN A 144 13.41 -7.96 26.73
CA ASN A 144 14.72 -8.38 27.23
C ASN A 144 15.67 -8.80 26.09
N MET A 145 15.15 -9.50 25.07
CA MET A 145 15.95 -9.90 23.89
C MET A 145 16.49 -8.68 23.11
N VAL A 146 15.66 -7.66 22.90
CA VAL A 146 16.05 -6.41 22.22
C VAL A 146 17.09 -5.65 23.05
N GLU A 147 16.86 -5.52 24.36
CA GLU A 147 17.79 -4.86 25.28
C GLU A 147 19.16 -5.53 25.31
N MET A 148 19.21 -6.86 25.41
CA MET A 148 20.46 -7.63 25.39
C MET A 148 21.23 -7.44 24.07
N GLU A 149 20.55 -7.39 22.93
CA GLU A 149 21.21 -7.15 21.64
C GLU A 149 21.77 -5.72 21.57
N CYS A 150 21.04 -4.72 22.10
CA CYS A 150 21.56 -3.36 22.20
C CYS A 150 22.82 -3.29 23.08
N GLN A 151 22.81 -3.96 24.25
CA GLN A 151 23.97 -4.03 25.14
C GLN A 151 25.17 -4.72 24.48
N ARG A 152 24.92 -5.75 23.67
CA ARG A 152 25.96 -6.44 22.88
C ARG A 152 26.61 -5.55 21.83
N TRP A 153 25.87 -4.65 21.19
CA TRP A 153 26.45 -3.68 20.26
C TRP A 153 27.15 -2.53 20.99
N ALA A 154 26.61 -2.09 22.12
CA ALA A 154 27.26 -1.11 22.98
C ALA A 154 28.63 -1.58 23.48
N SER A 155 28.77 -2.87 23.86
CA SER A 155 30.05 -3.43 24.31
C SER A 155 31.12 -3.53 23.20
N LYS A 156 30.72 -3.41 21.93
CA LYS A 156 31.62 -3.28 20.78
C LYS A 156 32.02 -1.84 20.47
N GLY A 157 31.62 -0.88 21.30
CA GLY A 157 31.91 0.54 21.12
C GLY A 157 30.95 1.28 20.16
N ILE A 158 29.84 0.66 19.75
CA ILE A 158 28.81 1.36 18.96
C ILE A 158 28.00 2.28 19.88
N ASN A 159 27.78 3.53 19.44
CA ASN A 159 26.92 4.47 20.15
C ASN A 159 25.44 4.15 19.92
N ILE A 160 24.95 3.11 20.60
CA ILE A 160 23.55 2.67 20.58
C ILE A 160 22.84 3.09 21.87
N LYS A 161 21.60 3.55 21.75
CA LYS A 161 20.68 3.93 22.82
C LYS A 161 19.43 3.07 22.73
N TYR A 162 19.12 2.38 23.82
CA TYR A 162 17.90 1.62 23.96
C TYR A 162 16.92 2.44 24.80
N GLU A 163 15.81 2.84 24.19
CA GLU A 163 14.84 3.75 24.79
C GLU A 163 13.47 3.10 24.84
N ILE A 164 12.83 3.22 26.00
CA ILE A 164 11.49 2.69 26.27
C ILE A 164 10.61 3.81 26.78
N ARG A 165 9.30 3.69 26.58
CA ARG A 165 8.31 4.64 27.12
C ARG A 165 7.20 3.93 27.88
N ASN A 166 6.58 4.68 28.80
CA ASN A 166 5.57 4.15 29.72
C ASN A 166 4.17 3.99 29.11
N ASN A 167 3.94 4.54 27.92
CA ASN A 167 2.65 4.46 27.23
C ASN A 167 2.87 4.30 25.73
N ARG A 168 1.90 3.69 25.04
CA ARG A 168 1.94 3.46 23.59
C ARG A 168 1.08 4.45 22.80
N ASN A 169 0.82 5.63 23.36
CA ASN A 169 -0.02 6.62 22.72
C ASN A 169 0.62 7.05 21.39
N GLY A 170 -0.18 7.06 20.33
CA GLY A 170 0.28 7.41 18.98
C GLY A 170 1.18 6.38 18.31
N TYR A 171 1.31 5.16 18.85
CA TYR A 171 2.07 4.04 18.26
C TYR A 171 3.46 4.48 17.75
N LYS A 172 3.85 4.11 16.53
CA LYS A 172 5.14 4.48 15.91
C LYS A 172 5.38 5.99 15.89
N ALA A 173 4.38 6.80 15.56
CA ALA A 173 4.49 8.27 15.55
C ALA A 173 4.88 8.81 16.93
N GLY A 174 4.25 8.28 17.98
CA GLY A 174 4.55 8.64 19.37
C GLY A 174 5.95 8.21 19.79
N ALA A 175 6.38 7.00 19.41
CA ALA A 175 7.74 6.52 19.70
C ALA A 175 8.80 7.40 19.04
N LEU A 176 8.67 7.70 17.74
CA LEU A 176 9.57 8.59 17.00
C LEU A 176 9.59 10.01 17.60
N LYS A 177 8.43 10.52 18.01
CA LYS A 177 8.30 11.83 18.67
C LYS A 177 9.04 11.90 19.99
N GLU A 178 8.85 10.93 20.89
CA GLU A 178 9.56 10.91 22.17
C GLU A 178 11.07 10.69 21.96
N GLY A 179 11.44 9.82 21.01
CA GLY A 179 12.83 9.58 20.62
C GLY A 179 13.59 10.87 20.24
N LEU A 180 12.94 11.78 19.51
CA LEU A 180 13.55 13.07 19.12
C LEU A 180 13.73 14.06 20.28
N LYS A 181 13.11 13.85 21.45
CA LYS A 181 13.23 14.77 22.59
C LYS A 181 14.47 14.53 23.46
N HIS A 182 15.15 13.39 23.29
CA HIS A 182 16.31 13.06 24.10
C HIS A 182 17.42 14.11 23.91
N SER A 183 18.14 14.42 24.99
CA SER A 183 19.16 15.50 24.99
C SER A 183 20.26 15.28 23.96
N TYR A 184 20.68 14.03 23.74
CA TYR A 184 21.69 13.67 22.75
C TYR A 184 21.22 13.79 21.29
N VAL A 185 19.92 13.99 21.04
CA VAL A 185 19.40 14.24 19.68
C VAL A 185 19.60 15.69 19.28
N LYS A 186 19.74 16.61 20.23
CA LYS A 186 19.91 18.06 19.95
C LYS A 186 21.17 18.40 19.15
N GLN A 187 22.16 17.52 19.16
CA GLN A 187 23.38 17.63 18.37
C GLN A 187 23.25 17.03 16.97
N CYS A 188 22.16 16.31 16.67
CA CYS A 188 21.94 15.65 15.38
C CYS A 188 21.36 16.63 14.35
N ASP A 189 21.88 16.60 13.13
CA ASP A 189 21.38 17.38 12.00
C ASP A 189 20.32 16.60 11.20
N TYR A 190 20.51 15.28 11.14
CA TYR A 190 19.73 14.36 10.31
C TYR A 190 19.25 13.16 11.11
N VAL A 191 18.11 12.60 10.70
CA VAL A 191 17.57 11.36 11.23
C VAL A 191 17.22 10.38 10.11
N ALA A 192 17.85 9.21 10.12
CA ALA A 192 17.50 8.07 9.29
C ALA A 192 16.50 7.18 10.04
N ILE A 193 15.46 6.72 9.36
CA ILE A 193 14.40 5.92 10.00
C ILE A 193 14.31 4.58 9.30
N PHE A 194 14.39 3.49 10.07
CA PHE A 194 14.26 2.11 9.58
C PHE A 194 13.26 1.35 10.43
N ASP A 195 12.23 0.78 9.80
CA ASP A 195 11.36 -0.19 10.45
C ASP A 195 12.15 -1.48 10.81
N ALA A 196 11.62 -2.24 11.76
CA ALA A 196 12.29 -3.40 12.35
C ALA A 196 12.58 -4.56 11.36
N ASP A 197 12.06 -4.54 10.13
CA ASP A 197 12.35 -5.50 9.07
C ASP A 197 13.31 -4.96 7.99
N PHE A 198 13.78 -3.71 8.12
CA PHE A 198 14.63 -3.06 7.13
C PHE A 198 16.12 -3.32 7.38
N GLN A 199 16.83 -3.59 6.30
CA GLN A 199 18.26 -3.85 6.29
C GLN A 199 18.94 -2.91 5.30
N PRO A 200 19.39 -1.72 5.73
CA PRO A 200 20.20 -0.84 4.88
C PRO A 200 21.58 -1.46 4.60
N GLU A 201 22.12 -1.17 3.42
CA GLU A 201 23.51 -1.49 3.11
C GLU A 201 24.44 -0.53 3.87
N PRO A 202 25.69 -0.95 4.19
CA PRO A 202 26.60 -0.15 5.01
C PRO A 202 26.85 1.26 4.47
N ASP A 203 26.81 1.45 3.15
CA ASP A 203 27.08 2.73 2.49
C ASP A 203 25.84 3.64 2.35
N PHE A 204 24.71 3.28 2.95
CA PHE A 204 23.45 4.03 2.84
C PHE A 204 23.62 5.52 3.19
N LEU A 205 24.26 5.84 4.33
CA LEU A 205 24.46 7.23 4.76
C LEU A 205 25.37 8.01 3.81
N TRP A 206 26.43 7.38 3.31
CA TRP A 206 27.33 7.94 2.30
C TRP A 206 26.62 8.30 1.00
N GLN A 207 25.60 7.53 0.61
CA GLN A 207 24.81 7.82 -0.59
C GLN A 207 23.74 8.90 -0.35
N THR A 208 23.19 9.03 0.86
CA THR A 208 22.07 9.94 1.15
C THR A 208 22.48 11.30 1.72
N ILE A 209 23.41 11.32 2.69
CA ILE A 209 23.74 12.53 3.46
C ILE A 209 24.34 13.64 2.59
N PRO A 210 25.25 13.37 1.63
CA PRO A 210 25.82 14.44 0.81
C PRO A 210 24.78 15.27 0.05
N PHE A 211 23.68 14.65 -0.42
CA PHE A 211 22.58 15.41 -1.02
C PHE A 211 21.98 16.42 -0.04
N LEU A 212 21.76 16.01 1.22
CA LEU A 212 21.20 16.91 2.23
C LEU A 212 22.18 18.02 2.62
N VAL A 213 23.47 17.71 2.75
CA VAL A 213 24.48 18.71 3.12
C VAL A 213 24.60 19.79 2.04
N HIS A 214 24.70 19.41 0.77
CA HIS A 214 24.94 20.35 -0.32
C HIS A 214 23.69 21.07 -0.84
N ASN A 215 22.49 20.67 -0.41
CA ASN A 215 21.23 21.25 -0.89
C ASN A 215 20.34 21.60 0.32
N PRO A 216 20.44 22.83 0.86
CA PRO A 216 19.75 23.24 2.08
C PRO A 216 18.22 23.14 2.01
N GLU A 217 17.62 23.17 0.83
CA GLU A 217 16.18 23.07 0.66
C GLU A 217 15.64 21.63 0.66
N LEU A 218 16.53 20.63 0.60
CA LEU A 218 16.14 19.23 0.73
C LEU A 218 15.82 18.93 2.20
N GLY A 219 14.59 18.44 2.42
CA GLY A 219 14.11 18.00 3.73
C GLY A 219 14.15 16.49 3.91
N LEU A 220 14.06 15.73 2.81
CA LEU A 220 14.00 14.27 2.80
C LEU A 220 14.75 13.68 1.60
N VAL A 221 15.55 12.66 1.85
CA VAL A 221 16.06 11.72 0.85
C VAL A 221 15.49 10.33 1.14
N GLN A 222 14.80 9.73 0.18
CA GLN A 222 14.16 8.41 0.29
C GLN A 222 14.85 7.40 -0.63
N ALA A 223 15.20 6.24 -0.08
CA ALA A 223 15.67 5.09 -0.85
C ALA A 223 14.53 4.19 -1.30
N ARG A 224 14.79 3.39 -2.33
CA ARG A 224 13.86 2.38 -2.85
C ARG A 224 13.79 1.15 -1.93
N TRP A 225 12.60 0.58 -1.80
CA TRP A 225 12.41 -0.70 -1.13
C TRP A 225 12.73 -1.87 -2.06
N LYS A 226 13.35 -2.92 -1.50
CA LYS A 226 13.64 -4.17 -2.20
C LYS A 226 13.16 -5.34 -1.35
N PHE A 227 12.26 -6.14 -1.91
CA PHE A 227 11.64 -7.24 -1.18
C PHE A 227 12.53 -8.49 -1.22
N VAL A 228 12.77 -9.09 -0.06
CA VAL A 228 13.61 -10.30 0.05
C VAL A 228 12.80 -11.59 -0.17
N ASN A 229 11.51 -11.58 0.17
CA ASN A 229 10.61 -12.74 0.12
C ASN A 229 9.57 -12.67 -1.03
N ALA A 230 9.83 -11.89 -2.07
CA ALA A 230 8.95 -11.81 -3.26
C ALA A 230 8.78 -13.16 -3.98
N ASP A 231 9.73 -14.08 -3.78
CA ASP A 231 9.75 -15.39 -4.42
C ASP A 231 9.19 -16.51 -3.51
N GLU A 232 8.76 -16.16 -2.29
CA GLU A 232 8.23 -17.11 -1.29
C GLU A 232 6.91 -17.77 -1.74
N CYS A 233 5.96 -16.99 -2.28
CA CYS A 233 4.72 -17.55 -2.81
C CYS A 233 4.08 -16.64 -3.87
N LEU A 234 3.03 -17.14 -4.54
CA LEU A 234 2.31 -16.36 -5.56
C LEU A 234 1.76 -15.03 -5.00
N MET A 235 1.32 -15.02 -3.74
CA MET A 235 0.80 -13.80 -3.11
C MET A 235 1.91 -12.75 -2.91
N THR A 236 3.09 -13.12 -2.39
CA THR A 236 4.20 -12.16 -2.25
C THR A 236 4.70 -11.68 -3.61
N ARG A 237 4.65 -12.54 -4.64
CA ARG A 237 4.94 -12.15 -6.02
C ARG A 237 3.96 -11.12 -6.57
N MET A 238 2.66 -11.28 -6.32
CA MET A 238 1.64 -10.30 -6.71
C MET A 238 1.81 -8.97 -5.96
N GLN A 239 2.17 -9.02 -4.67
CA GLN A 239 2.44 -7.81 -3.89
C GLN A 239 3.63 -7.03 -4.43
N GLU A 240 4.71 -7.71 -4.83
CA GLU A 240 5.85 -7.08 -5.51
C GLU A 240 5.38 -6.35 -6.77
N MET A 241 4.61 -7.01 -7.65
CA MET A 241 4.11 -6.38 -8.88
C MET A 241 3.34 -5.08 -8.60
N SER A 242 2.50 -5.08 -7.56
CA SER A 242 1.70 -3.89 -7.19
C SER A 242 2.57 -2.76 -6.61
N LEU A 243 3.61 -3.09 -5.85
CA LEU A 243 4.48 -2.12 -5.18
C LEU A 243 5.60 -1.59 -6.07
N ASP A 244 6.11 -2.40 -6.99
CA ASP A 244 7.21 -2.00 -7.86
C ASP A 244 6.84 -0.82 -8.74
N TYR A 245 5.61 -0.74 -9.27
CA TYR A 245 5.17 0.46 -9.99
C TYR A 245 5.25 1.71 -9.11
N HIS A 246 4.82 1.62 -7.85
CA HIS A 246 4.89 2.73 -6.91
C HIS A 246 6.33 3.23 -6.74
N PHE A 247 7.27 2.32 -6.52
CA PHE A 247 8.67 2.66 -6.27
C PHE A 247 9.47 3.02 -7.54
N THR A 248 9.17 2.42 -8.69
CA THR A 248 9.91 2.66 -9.94
C THR A 248 9.38 3.85 -10.74
N VAL A 249 8.09 4.16 -10.61
CA VAL A 249 7.44 5.20 -11.42
C VAL A 249 6.90 6.31 -10.52
N GLU A 250 5.98 6.02 -9.59
CA GLU A 250 5.27 7.08 -8.87
C GLU A 250 6.19 7.97 -8.04
N GLN A 251 7.12 7.37 -7.27
CA GLN A 251 8.05 8.13 -6.44
C GLN A 251 9.09 8.90 -7.26
N GLU A 252 9.60 8.30 -8.33
CA GLU A 252 10.59 8.91 -9.21
C GLU A 252 9.98 10.10 -10.00
N VAL A 253 8.76 9.95 -10.52
CA VAL A 253 8.02 11.05 -11.18
C VAL A 253 7.68 12.15 -10.17
N GLY A 254 7.20 11.79 -8.97
CA GLY A 254 6.90 12.75 -7.90
C GLY A 254 8.11 13.57 -7.49
N SER A 255 9.24 12.90 -7.25
CA SER A 255 10.49 13.56 -6.91
C SER A 255 10.96 14.47 -8.07
N SER A 256 11.08 13.94 -9.28
CA SER A 256 11.62 14.68 -10.45
C SER A 256 10.78 15.89 -10.86
N THR A 257 9.46 15.81 -10.77
CA THR A 257 8.57 16.87 -11.30
C THR A 257 8.11 17.85 -10.24
N TYR A 258 7.78 17.36 -9.05
CA TYR A 258 7.14 18.17 -8.00
C TYR A 258 8.02 18.36 -6.76
N ALA A 259 9.19 17.71 -6.72
CA ALA A 259 10.01 17.60 -5.52
C ALA A 259 9.18 17.12 -4.30
N PHE A 260 8.20 16.24 -4.55
CA PHE A 260 7.28 15.74 -3.55
C PHE A 260 6.80 14.33 -3.89
N PHE A 261 6.78 13.49 -2.87
CA PHE A 261 6.13 12.19 -2.83
C PHE A 261 5.78 11.91 -1.35
N GLY A 262 4.89 10.97 -1.08
CA GLY A 262 4.63 10.54 0.29
C GLY A 262 5.83 9.80 0.85
N PHE A 263 6.32 10.20 2.03
CA PHE A 263 7.34 9.43 2.75
C PHE A 263 6.77 8.04 3.07
N ASN A 264 7.58 6.99 2.86
CA ASN A 264 7.11 5.61 3.03
C ASN A 264 7.16 5.13 4.50
N GLY A 265 7.52 6.01 5.42
CA GLY A 265 7.64 5.72 6.85
C GLY A 265 8.99 5.11 7.27
N THR A 266 9.85 4.75 6.32
CA THR A 266 11.14 4.07 6.57
C THR A 266 12.05 4.19 5.33
N ALA A 267 13.32 3.80 5.47
CA ALA A 267 14.35 3.85 4.44
C ALA A 267 14.57 5.26 3.86
N GLY A 268 14.46 6.28 4.71
CA GLY A 268 14.70 7.66 4.33
C GLY A 268 15.40 8.44 5.44
N VAL A 269 16.11 9.48 5.01
CA VAL A 269 16.83 10.41 5.87
C VAL A 269 16.16 11.77 5.81
N TRP A 270 15.73 12.23 6.97
CA TRP A 270 15.14 13.54 7.17
C TRP A 270 16.16 14.52 7.73
N ARG A 271 16.08 15.78 7.29
CA ARG A 271 16.63 16.90 8.04
C ARG A 271 15.75 17.14 9.26
N ILE A 272 16.34 17.15 10.46
CA ILE A 272 15.56 17.32 11.70
C ILE A 272 14.86 18.68 11.71
N ALA A 273 15.50 19.75 11.24
CA ALA A 273 14.87 21.06 11.09
C ALA A 273 13.61 21.05 10.21
N ALA A 274 13.53 20.18 9.20
CA ALA A 274 12.33 20.03 8.37
C ALA A 274 11.19 19.35 9.13
N ILE A 275 11.52 18.38 10.00
CA ILE A 275 10.56 17.75 10.91
C ILE A 275 10.02 18.79 11.90
N ASP A 276 10.89 19.59 12.50
CA ASP A 276 10.54 20.61 13.49
C ASP A 276 9.67 21.73 12.88
N GLU A 277 10.04 22.27 11.72
CA GLU A 277 9.24 23.32 11.04
C GLU A 277 7.86 22.80 10.59
N ALA A 278 7.76 21.50 10.29
CA ALA A 278 6.49 20.84 10.01
C ALA A 278 5.62 20.62 11.26
N GLY A 279 6.17 20.82 12.46
CA GLY A 279 5.50 20.61 13.74
C GLY A 279 5.62 19.18 14.29
N GLY A 280 6.66 18.45 13.91
CA GLY A 280 6.98 17.12 14.40
C GLY A 280 6.08 15.99 13.88
N TRP A 281 6.23 14.82 14.51
CA TRP A 281 5.35 13.67 14.29
C TRP A 281 3.98 13.91 14.93
N LYS A 282 2.92 13.61 14.17
CA LYS A 282 1.52 13.69 14.61
C LYS A 282 0.86 12.33 14.45
N ASP A 283 0.08 11.94 15.45
CA ASP A 283 -0.60 10.65 15.57
C ASP A 283 -2.11 10.71 15.21
N ARG A 284 -2.54 11.82 14.57
CA ARG A 284 -3.94 12.08 14.21
C ARG A 284 -4.53 11.15 13.13
N THR A 285 -3.68 10.33 12.51
CA THR A 285 -4.00 9.37 11.44
C THR A 285 -3.03 8.19 11.49
N THR A 286 -3.38 7.05 10.92
CA THR A 286 -2.53 5.84 10.76
C THR A 286 -1.45 5.95 9.67
N VAL A 287 -1.16 7.17 9.21
CA VAL A 287 -0.16 7.49 8.18
C VAL A 287 0.60 8.75 8.59
N GLU A 288 1.25 8.67 9.76
CA GLU A 288 2.03 9.77 10.34
C GLU A 288 3.15 10.25 9.41
N ASP A 289 3.68 9.33 8.61
CA ASP A 289 4.72 9.51 7.62
C ASP A 289 4.27 10.41 6.46
N MET A 290 3.11 10.10 5.87
CA MET A 290 2.49 10.88 4.82
C MET A 290 2.03 12.25 5.35
N ASP A 291 1.51 12.31 6.57
CA ASP A 291 1.13 13.57 7.20
C ASP A 291 2.33 14.51 7.36
N LEU A 292 3.46 13.99 7.86
CA LEU A 292 4.70 14.75 7.96
C LEU A 292 5.20 15.20 6.59
N ALA A 293 5.19 14.30 5.61
CA ALA A 293 5.59 14.60 4.23
C ALA A 293 4.76 15.74 3.62
N VAL A 294 3.43 15.71 3.76
CA VAL A 294 2.57 16.78 3.24
C VAL A 294 2.84 18.09 3.98
N ARG A 295 2.93 18.08 5.31
CA ARG A 295 3.20 19.29 6.11
C ARG A 295 4.54 19.93 5.77
N ALA A 296 5.62 19.15 5.72
CA ALA A 296 6.95 19.65 5.35
C ALA A 296 6.95 20.20 3.90
N SER A 297 6.27 19.52 2.98
CA SER A 297 6.12 19.97 1.60
C SER A 297 5.35 21.29 1.47
N LEU A 298 4.33 21.51 2.33
CA LEU A 298 3.58 22.77 2.48
C LEU A 298 4.41 23.88 3.14
N LYS A 299 5.48 23.52 3.86
CA LYS A 299 6.53 24.43 4.33
C LYS A 299 7.60 24.70 3.26
N GLY A 300 7.48 24.15 2.06
CA GLY A 300 8.39 24.43 0.94
C GLY A 300 9.61 23.52 0.87
N TRP A 301 9.75 22.56 1.80
CA TRP A 301 10.80 21.54 1.71
C TRP A 301 10.64 20.69 0.45
N LYS A 302 11.78 20.32 -0.13
CA LYS A 302 11.88 19.47 -1.32
C LYS A 302 12.30 18.06 -0.94
N PHE A 303 11.76 17.06 -1.64
CA PHE A 303 12.08 15.65 -1.41
C PHE A 303 12.78 15.02 -2.62
N LEU A 304 13.81 14.24 -2.33
CA LEU A 304 14.61 13.51 -3.30
C LEU A 304 14.38 12.00 -3.16
N TYR A 305 14.09 11.34 -4.27
CA TYR A 305 13.99 9.88 -4.35
C TYR A 305 15.20 9.31 -5.07
N LEU A 306 15.90 8.36 -4.44
CA LEU A 306 17.06 7.66 -5.01
C LEU A 306 16.66 6.25 -5.42
N ALA A 307 16.26 6.08 -6.68
CA ALA A 307 15.80 4.79 -7.22
C ALA A 307 16.91 3.71 -7.29
N SER A 308 18.18 4.12 -7.34
CA SER A 308 19.36 3.25 -7.37
C SER A 308 19.71 2.67 -6.00
N LEU A 309 19.50 3.44 -4.93
CA LEU A 309 19.75 3.03 -3.56
C LEU A 309 18.59 2.17 -3.06
N LYS A 310 18.87 0.92 -2.73
CA LYS A 310 17.86 -0.07 -2.35
C LYS A 310 18.07 -0.52 -0.91
N VAL A 311 16.99 -0.56 -0.14
CA VAL A 311 16.97 -1.08 1.23
C VAL A 311 16.10 -2.32 1.27
N LYS A 312 16.63 -3.42 1.82
CA LYS A 312 15.94 -4.71 1.86
C LYS A 312 14.86 -4.71 2.93
N ASN A 313 13.72 -5.33 2.66
CA ASN A 313 12.62 -5.49 3.61
C ASN A 313 11.72 -6.70 3.26
N GLU A 314 10.78 -7.03 4.15
CA GLU A 314 9.85 -8.16 3.98
C GLU A 314 8.43 -7.73 3.58
N LEU A 315 7.86 -8.46 2.62
CA LEU A 315 6.43 -8.44 2.31
C LEU A 315 5.65 -9.30 3.31
N PRO A 316 4.40 -8.92 3.65
CA PRO A 316 3.52 -9.77 4.44
C PRO A 316 3.27 -11.14 3.78
N SER A 317 3.76 -12.22 4.39
CA SER A 317 3.60 -13.58 3.85
C SER A 317 2.24 -14.21 4.14
N THR A 318 1.47 -13.67 5.09
CA THR A 318 0.10 -14.13 5.37
C THR A 318 -0.95 -13.18 4.83
N PHE A 319 -2.07 -13.74 4.33
CA PHE A 319 -3.14 -12.93 3.76
C PHE A 319 -3.77 -12.01 4.81
N LYS A 320 -3.90 -12.50 6.05
CA LYS A 320 -4.38 -11.72 7.19
C LYS A 320 -3.51 -10.47 7.43
N ALA A 321 -2.19 -10.62 7.49
CA ALA A 321 -1.25 -9.51 7.67
C ALA A 321 -1.33 -8.52 6.49
N TYR A 322 -1.38 -9.04 5.25
CA TYR A 322 -1.51 -8.21 4.06
C TYR A 322 -2.79 -7.37 4.07
N ARG A 323 -3.95 -7.94 4.42
CA ARG A 323 -5.21 -7.17 4.51
C ARG A 323 -5.15 -6.03 5.52
N TYR A 324 -4.55 -6.25 6.70
CA TYR A 324 -4.41 -5.20 7.69
C TYR A 324 -3.49 -4.07 7.19
N GLN A 325 -2.39 -4.42 6.51
CA GLN A 325 -1.52 -3.44 5.88
C GLN A 325 -2.30 -2.62 4.82
N GLN A 326 -2.99 -3.28 3.90
CA GLN A 326 -3.75 -2.61 2.84
C GLN A 326 -4.90 -1.76 3.37
N HIS A 327 -5.55 -2.20 4.46
CA HIS A 327 -6.56 -1.40 5.15
C HIS A 327 -5.96 -0.09 5.66
N ARG A 328 -4.83 -0.14 6.40
CA ARG A 328 -4.15 1.07 6.90
C ARG A 328 -3.72 1.99 5.76
N TRP A 329 -3.13 1.43 4.70
CA TRP A 329 -2.62 2.17 3.56
C TRP A 329 -3.70 2.78 2.65
N SER A 330 -4.96 2.35 2.78
CA SER A 330 -6.09 2.93 2.03
C SER A 330 -6.95 3.86 2.90
N CYS A 331 -7.22 3.44 4.15
CA CYS A 331 -7.98 4.22 5.12
C CYS A 331 -7.22 5.47 5.59
N GLY A 332 -5.93 5.32 5.89
CA GLY A 332 -5.08 6.39 6.40
C GLY A 332 -5.01 7.59 5.46
N PRO A 333 -4.61 7.43 4.18
CA PRO A 333 -4.52 8.54 3.24
C PRO A 333 -5.87 9.20 2.95
N ALA A 334 -6.96 8.43 2.93
CA ALA A 334 -8.31 8.95 2.75
C ALA A 334 -8.74 9.86 3.92
N ASN A 335 -8.49 9.42 5.16
CA ASN A 335 -8.72 10.23 6.35
C ASN A 335 -7.81 11.48 6.39
N LEU A 336 -6.54 11.30 6.05
CA LEU A 336 -5.58 12.40 5.97
C LEU A 336 -6.01 13.46 4.95
N PHE A 337 -6.50 13.05 3.77
CA PHE A 337 -6.98 13.96 2.74
C PHE A 337 -8.10 14.86 3.27
N ARG A 338 -9.12 14.27 3.91
CA ARG A 338 -10.23 14.99 4.55
C ARG A 338 -9.71 16.03 5.55
N LYS A 339 -8.72 15.67 6.37
CA LYS A 339 -8.15 16.57 7.39
C LYS A 339 -7.27 17.68 6.81
N MET A 340 -6.58 17.41 5.71
CA MET A 340 -5.57 18.31 5.13
C MET A 340 -6.06 19.17 3.98
N VAL A 341 -7.17 18.84 3.31
CA VAL A 341 -7.60 19.52 2.08
C VAL A 341 -7.75 21.04 2.27
N ILE A 342 -8.34 21.48 3.38
CA ILE A 342 -8.52 22.91 3.69
C ILE A 342 -7.16 23.57 3.97
N GLU A 343 -6.27 22.89 4.69
CA GLU A 343 -4.93 23.38 5.01
C GLU A 343 -4.09 23.56 3.73
N ILE A 344 -4.17 22.60 2.79
CA ILE A 344 -3.49 22.67 1.50
C ILE A 344 -4.03 23.84 0.65
N LEU A 345 -5.35 24.00 0.57
CA LEU A 345 -5.98 25.07 -0.21
C LEU A 345 -5.57 26.47 0.31
N ARG A 346 -5.62 26.66 1.63
CA ARG A 346 -5.33 27.94 2.29
C ARG A 346 -3.83 28.28 2.38
N ASN A 347 -2.94 27.32 2.16
CA ASN A 347 -1.50 27.55 2.25
C ASN A 347 -1.03 28.61 1.23
N LYS A 348 -0.30 29.64 1.67
CA LYS A 348 0.21 30.71 0.78
C LYS A 348 1.67 30.52 0.34
N LYS A 349 2.40 29.56 0.94
CA LYS A 349 3.84 29.34 0.73
C LYS A 349 4.11 28.53 -0.54
N VAL A 350 3.23 27.58 -0.88
CA VAL A 350 3.38 26.73 -2.08
C VAL A 350 2.58 27.24 -3.28
N SER A 351 3.11 26.97 -4.48
CA SER A 351 2.47 27.35 -5.74
C SER A 351 1.12 26.66 -5.95
N MET A 352 0.24 27.30 -6.73
CA MET A 352 -1.06 26.74 -7.08
C MET A 352 -0.94 25.39 -7.80
N TRP A 353 0.07 25.23 -8.66
CA TRP A 353 0.35 23.95 -9.33
C TRP A 353 0.68 22.83 -8.35
N LYS A 354 1.48 23.11 -7.31
CA LYS A 354 1.79 22.12 -6.27
C LYS A 354 0.54 21.73 -5.48
N LYS A 355 -0.35 22.68 -5.19
CA LYS A 355 -1.64 22.37 -4.53
C LYS A 355 -2.52 21.47 -5.38
N VAL A 356 -2.68 21.80 -6.67
CA VAL A 356 -3.44 20.97 -7.62
C VAL A 356 -2.85 19.57 -7.67
N HIS A 357 -1.52 19.44 -7.80
CA HIS A 357 -0.87 18.13 -7.77
C HIS A 357 -1.17 17.35 -6.49
N VAL A 358 -1.01 17.96 -5.30
CA VAL A 358 -1.23 17.26 -4.03
C VAL A 358 -2.70 16.86 -3.84
N ILE A 359 -3.65 17.75 -4.15
CA ILE A 359 -5.09 17.49 -3.96
C ILE A 359 -5.61 16.52 -5.03
N TYR A 360 -5.45 16.88 -6.31
CA TYR A 360 -6.06 16.15 -7.41
C TYR A 360 -5.29 14.86 -7.71
N SER A 361 -4.00 14.95 -8.00
CA SER A 361 -3.22 13.79 -8.45
C SER A 361 -2.86 12.88 -7.27
N PHE A 362 -2.18 13.40 -6.26
CA PHE A 362 -1.65 12.59 -5.15
C PHE A 362 -2.75 12.01 -4.24
N PHE A 363 -3.71 12.81 -3.76
CA PHE A 363 -4.78 12.30 -2.90
C PHE A 363 -5.99 11.77 -3.68
N PHE A 364 -6.63 12.61 -4.49
CA PHE A 364 -7.93 12.26 -5.08
C PHE A 364 -7.81 11.11 -6.10
N VAL A 365 -6.98 11.26 -7.13
CA VAL A 365 -6.85 10.23 -8.17
C VAL A 365 -6.17 8.97 -7.63
N ARG A 366 -4.99 9.09 -7.02
CA ARG A 366 -4.19 7.91 -6.63
C ARG A 366 -4.67 7.18 -5.38
N LYS A 367 -5.24 7.87 -4.38
CA LYS A 367 -5.63 7.25 -3.09
C LYS A 367 -7.14 7.04 -2.93
N ILE A 368 -7.97 7.70 -3.74
CA ILE A 368 -9.43 7.56 -3.67
C ILE A 368 -9.98 6.92 -4.94
N VAL A 369 -9.87 7.62 -6.07
CA VAL A 369 -10.44 7.19 -7.35
C VAL A 369 -9.89 5.82 -7.77
N ALA A 370 -8.57 5.62 -7.69
CA ALA A 370 -7.95 4.35 -8.07
C ALA A 370 -8.52 3.15 -7.30
N HIS A 371 -8.83 3.29 -6.01
CA HIS A 371 -9.40 2.21 -5.22
C HIS A 371 -10.87 1.99 -5.56
N ILE A 372 -11.66 3.07 -5.57
CA ILE A 372 -13.11 3.03 -5.84
C ILE A 372 -13.40 2.49 -7.23
N VAL A 373 -12.78 3.04 -8.28
CA VAL A 373 -13.09 2.65 -9.66
C VAL A 373 -12.71 1.20 -9.93
N THR A 374 -11.60 0.72 -9.38
CA THR A 374 -11.15 -0.67 -9.59
C THR A 374 -12.19 -1.67 -9.06
N PHE A 375 -12.78 -1.42 -7.90
CA PHE A 375 -13.81 -2.30 -7.36
C PHE A 375 -15.18 -2.04 -7.98
N VAL A 376 -15.65 -0.79 -7.91
CA VAL A 376 -17.02 -0.43 -8.29
C VAL A 376 -17.24 -0.64 -9.78
N PHE A 377 -16.30 -0.26 -10.64
CA PHE A 377 -16.52 -0.43 -12.07
C PHE A 377 -16.44 -1.89 -12.48
N TYR A 378 -15.37 -2.60 -12.09
CA TYR A 378 -15.07 -3.92 -12.62
C TYR A 378 -15.74 -5.09 -11.90
N CYS A 379 -16.11 -4.92 -10.62
CA CYS A 379 -16.72 -5.98 -9.81
C CYS A 379 -18.21 -5.72 -9.49
N VAL A 380 -18.74 -4.52 -9.78
CA VAL A 380 -20.15 -4.17 -9.49
C VAL A 380 -20.88 -3.65 -10.72
N VAL A 381 -20.45 -2.53 -11.30
CA VAL A 381 -21.17 -1.86 -12.40
C VAL A 381 -21.13 -2.68 -13.68
N LEU A 382 -19.96 -3.17 -14.11
CA LEU A 382 -19.83 -4.00 -15.31
C LEU A 382 -20.68 -5.28 -15.22
N PRO A 383 -20.59 -6.10 -14.14
CA PRO A 383 -21.51 -7.23 -13.95
C PRO A 383 -22.98 -6.82 -13.90
N ALA A 384 -23.34 -5.67 -13.31
CA ALA A 384 -24.73 -5.21 -13.28
C ALA A 384 -25.29 -4.90 -14.67
N THR A 385 -24.47 -4.36 -15.59
CA THR A 385 -24.90 -4.11 -16.98
C THR A 385 -25.22 -5.37 -17.77
N VAL A 386 -24.68 -6.53 -17.37
CA VAL A 386 -25.06 -7.83 -17.96
C VAL A 386 -26.54 -8.14 -17.67
N LEU A 387 -27.04 -7.77 -16.48
CA LEU A 387 -28.42 -7.99 -16.07
C LEU A 387 -29.39 -6.94 -16.66
N VAL A 388 -28.84 -5.82 -17.17
CA VAL A 388 -29.59 -4.67 -17.68
C VAL A 388 -29.03 -4.31 -19.07
N PRO A 389 -29.36 -5.09 -20.12
CA PRO A 389 -28.77 -4.96 -21.45
C PRO A 389 -29.09 -3.63 -22.15
N GLU A 390 -30.01 -2.83 -21.62
CA GLU A 390 -30.29 -1.47 -22.07
C GLU A 390 -29.08 -0.53 -21.86
N VAL A 391 -28.29 -0.78 -20.81
CA VAL A 391 -27.14 0.04 -20.46
C VAL A 391 -25.88 -0.50 -21.12
N HIS A 392 -25.29 0.30 -22.00
CA HIS A 392 -24.12 -0.09 -22.79
C HIS A 392 -22.84 0.54 -22.25
N ILE A 393 -21.84 -0.29 -21.97
CA ILE A 393 -20.48 0.19 -21.63
C ILE A 393 -19.65 0.26 -22.91
N PRO A 394 -19.02 1.40 -23.22
CA PRO A 394 -18.17 1.50 -24.40
C PRO A 394 -16.90 0.67 -24.25
N LYS A 395 -16.46 0.02 -25.33
CA LYS A 395 -15.28 -0.87 -25.37
C LYS A 395 -14.00 -0.19 -24.90
N TRP A 396 -13.84 1.12 -25.15
CA TRP A 396 -12.66 1.85 -24.69
C TRP A 396 -12.55 1.90 -23.16
N GLY A 397 -13.67 1.98 -22.46
CA GLY A 397 -13.71 2.01 -21.00
C GLY A 397 -13.55 0.63 -20.39
N ALA A 398 -14.24 -0.37 -20.95
CA ALA A 398 -14.24 -1.74 -20.42
C ALA A 398 -12.95 -2.53 -20.73
N VAL A 399 -12.30 -2.25 -21.87
CA VAL A 399 -11.18 -3.07 -22.37
C VAL A 399 -9.90 -2.25 -22.56
N TYR A 400 -9.94 -1.16 -23.34
CA TYR A 400 -8.70 -0.48 -23.74
C TYR A 400 -8.01 0.23 -22.58
N ILE A 401 -8.76 1.03 -21.80
CA ILE A 401 -8.21 1.72 -20.63
C ILE A 401 -7.58 0.74 -19.62
N PRO A 402 -8.30 -0.27 -19.09
CA PRO A 402 -7.70 -1.20 -18.12
C PRO A 402 -6.51 -1.95 -18.70
N SER A 403 -6.58 -2.38 -19.96
CA SER A 403 -5.45 -3.11 -20.59
C SER A 403 -4.18 -2.25 -20.65
N ILE A 404 -4.31 -0.98 -21.03
CA ILE A 404 -3.18 -0.05 -21.07
C ILE A 404 -2.66 0.24 -19.66
N ILE A 405 -3.54 0.52 -18.69
CA ILE A 405 -3.14 0.77 -17.30
C ILE A 405 -2.38 -0.45 -16.74
N THR A 406 -2.90 -1.66 -16.95
CA THR A 406 -2.28 -2.90 -16.50
C THR A 406 -0.91 -3.09 -17.17
N LEU A 407 -0.79 -2.85 -18.48
CA LEU A 407 0.49 -2.95 -19.18
C LEU A 407 1.50 -1.93 -18.63
N LEU A 408 1.09 -0.67 -18.44
CA LEU A 408 1.95 0.38 -17.87
C LEU A 408 2.42 0.03 -16.45
N ASN A 409 1.55 -0.57 -15.64
CA ASN A 409 1.92 -1.02 -14.30
C ASN A 409 2.90 -2.20 -14.35
N ALA A 410 2.67 -3.16 -15.25
CA ALA A 410 3.45 -4.38 -15.35
C ALA A 410 4.89 -4.16 -15.86
N VAL A 411 5.15 -3.05 -16.56
CA VAL A 411 6.52 -2.62 -16.95
C VAL A 411 7.42 -2.42 -15.72
N GLY A 412 6.85 -2.12 -14.54
CA GLY A 412 7.62 -2.00 -13.28
C GLY A 412 8.27 -3.32 -12.85
N THR A 413 7.72 -4.47 -13.24
CA THR A 413 8.18 -5.81 -12.85
C THR A 413 8.19 -6.78 -14.05
N PRO A 414 9.10 -6.61 -15.03
CA PRO A 414 9.10 -7.41 -16.26
C PRO A 414 9.21 -8.92 -16.03
N ARG A 415 9.89 -9.32 -14.95
CA ARG A 415 10.08 -10.74 -14.58
C ARG A 415 8.76 -11.48 -14.30
N SER A 416 7.72 -10.76 -13.92
CA SER A 416 6.44 -11.32 -13.49
C SER A 416 5.32 -11.10 -14.52
N LEU A 417 5.64 -10.70 -15.76
CA LEU A 417 4.66 -10.46 -16.82
C LEU A 417 3.79 -11.69 -17.13
N HIS A 418 4.34 -12.91 -16.99
CA HIS A 418 3.59 -14.15 -17.18
C HIS A 418 2.47 -14.36 -16.14
N LEU A 419 2.48 -13.62 -15.02
CA LEU A 419 1.47 -13.67 -13.96
C LEU A 419 0.40 -12.59 -14.07
N LEU A 420 0.37 -11.83 -15.17
CA LEU A 420 -0.52 -10.67 -15.35
C LEU A 420 -1.99 -10.98 -15.06
N VAL A 421 -2.51 -12.10 -15.57
CA VAL A 421 -3.90 -12.50 -15.38
C VAL A 421 -4.20 -12.75 -13.90
N PHE A 422 -3.34 -13.51 -13.23
CA PHE A 422 -3.49 -13.76 -11.80
C PHE A 422 -3.39 -12.47 -10.99
N TRP A 423 -2.47 -11.58 -11.36
CA TRP A 423 -2.31 -10.28 -10.72
C TRP A 423 -3.56 -9.41 -10.86
N ILE A 424 -4.18 -9.34 -12.04
CA ILE A 424 -5.45 -8.62 -12.24
C ILE A 424 -6.55 -9.19 -11.34
N LEU A 425 -6.70 -10.52 -11.29
CA LEU A 425 -7.70 -11.18 -10.45
C LEU A 425 -7.46 -10.89 -8.96
N PHE A 426 -6.20 -10.95 -8.52
CA PHE A 426 -5.80 -10.63 -7.15
C PHE A 426 -6.09 -9.16 -6.80
N GLU A 427 -5.70 -8.23 -7.67
CA GLU A 427 -5.94 -6.78 -7.47
C GLU A 427 -7.44 -6.45 -7.43
N ASN A 428 -8.26 -7.16 -8.19
CA ASN A 428 -9.72 -7.01 -8.14
C ASN A 428 -10.30 -7.47 -6.80
N VAL A 429 -9.84 -8.60 -6.24
CA VAL A 429 -10.24 -9.00 -4.88
C VAL A 429 -9.74 -7.97 -3.85
N MET A 430 -8.49 -7.53 -3.96
CA MET A 430 -7.94 -6.54 -3.04
C MET A 430 -8.59 -5.16 -3.16
N SER A 431 -9.15 -4.82 -4.33
CA SER A 431 -9.88 -3.58 -4.53
C SER A 431 -11.12 -3.46 -3.64
N LEU A 432 -11.78 -4.58 -3.29
CA LEU A 432 -12.87 -4.60 -2.31
C LEU A 432 -12.40 -4.09 -0.94
N HIS A 433 -11.29 -4.65 -0.44
CA HIS A 433 -10.71 -4.26 0.84
C HIS A 433 -10.26 -2.80 0.86
N ARG A 434 -9.58 -2.36 -0.20
CA ARG A 434 -9.10 -0.98 -0.33
C ARG A 434 -10.26 0.01 -0.43
N THR A 435 -11.28 -0.29 -1.24
CA THR A 435 -12.49 0.55 -1.37
C THR A 435 -13.23 0.70 -0.04
N LYS A 436 -13.45 -0.41 0.67
CA LYS A 436 -14.06 -0.39 2.01
C LYS A 436 -13.25 0.47 2.97
N ALA A 437 -11.93 0.30 3.00
CA ALA A 437 -11.03 1.08 3.85
C ALA A 437 -11.03 2.58 3.48
N THR A 438 -11.05 2.93 2.19
CA THR A 438 -11.15 4.31 1.72
C THR A 438 -12.45 4.97 2.19
N PHE A 439 -13.60 4.30 2.08
CA PHE A 439 -14.86 4.83 2.59
C PHE A 439 -14.85 5.01 4.11
N ILE A 440 -14.30 4.04 4.85
CA ILE A 440 -14.12 4.15 6.31
C ILE A 440 -13.28 5.39 6.65
N GLY A 441 -12.17 5.61 5.94
CA GLY A 441 -11.30 6.77 6.12
C GLY A 441 -11.97 8.11 5.79
N LEU A 442 -12.74 8.19 4.69
CA LEU A 442 -13.44 9.42 4.29
C LEU A 442 -14.61 9.78 5.23
N LEU A 443 -15.31 8.79 5.75
CA LEU A 443 -16.47 8.96 6.61
C LEU A 443 -16.12 9.00 8.10
N GLU A 444 -14.86 8.81 8.46
CA GLU A 444 -14.40 8.65 9.85
C GLU A 444 -15.21 7.58 10.62
N ALA A 445 -15.59 6.50 9.93
CA ALA A 445 -16.34 5.39 10.51
C ALA A 445 -15.48 4.54 11.48
N GLY A 446 -16.04 3.55 12.17
CA GLY A 446 -15.30 2.76 13.15
C GLY A 446 -13.99 2.14 12.61
N ARG A 447 -12.95 2.09 13.47
CA ARG A 447 -11.58 1.55 13.23
C ARG A 447 -10.61 2.39 12.39
N VAL A 448 -10.90 3.66 12.12
CA VAL A 448 -10.02 4.55 11.33
C VAL A 448 -8.63 4.74 11.95
N ASN A 449 -8.54 4.74 13.28
CA ASN A 449 -7.27 4.92 14.02
C ASN A 449 -6.74 3.61 14.62
N GLU A 450 -7.31 2.46 14.26
CA GLU A 450 -6.87 1.17 14.79
C GLU A 450 -5.57 0.74 14.08
N TRP A 451 -4.47 0.71 14.83
CA TRP A 451 -3.20 0.22 14.33
C TRP A 451 -3.01 -1.24 14.73
N ILE A 452 -3.26 -2.14 13.78
CA ILE A 452 -2.95 -3.56 13.93
C ILE A 452 -1.58 -3.82 13.28
N VAL A 453 -0.68 -4.39 14.07
CA VAL A 453 0.70 -4.68 13.66
C VAL A 453 0.70 -5.75 12.59
N THR A 454 1.54 -5.54 11.57
CA THR A 454 1.71 -6.46 10.46
C THR A 454 2.84 -7.41 10.85
N GLU A 455 2.46 -8.63 11.26
CA GLU A 455 3.41 -9.66 11.71
C GLU A 455 4.46 -9.94 10.63
N LYS A 456 5.73 -9.96 11.07
CA LYS A 456 6.92 -10.25 10.26
C LYS A 456 7.47 -11.61 10.65
N LEU A 457 8.05 -12.31 9.69
CA LEU A 457 8.43 -13.71 9.86
C LEU A 457 9.95 -13.90 9.89
N GLY A 458 10.71 -12.90 9.44
CA GLY A 458 12.15 -12.98 9.38
C GLY A 458 12.62 -13.75 8.14
N ASP A 459 13.40 -13.11 7.30
CA ASP A 459 14.15 -13.73 6.20
C ASP A 459 15.41 -14.43 6.73
N ALA A 460 15.21 -15.35 7.70
CA ALA A 460 16.27 -16.17 8.26
C ALA A 460 16.74 -17.28 7.28
N LEU A 461 16.55 -17.09 5.97
CA LEU A 461 17.16 -17.88 4.91
C LEU A 461 18.66 -17.56 4.83
N LYS A 462 19.44 -18.00 5.84
CA LYS A 462 20.85 -18.45 5.73
C LYS A 462 21.56 -18.79 7.04
N LEU A 463 20.96 -18.64 8.23
CA LEU A 463 21.64 -18.96 9.49
C LEU A 463 20.89 -20.01 10.33
N LYS A 464 21.38 -21.25 10.15
CA LYS A 464 21.17 -22.50 10.89
C LYS A 464 19.80 -23.19 10.80
N PRO A 465 19.77 -24.50 10.45
CA PRO A 465 18.57 -25.31 10.56
C PRO A 465 18.34 -25.62 12.05
N THR A 466 17.48 -24.85 12.71
CA THR A 466 16.92 -25.29 14.00
C THR A 466 15.61 -26.01 13.74
N LEU A 467 15.55 -27.27 14.19
CA LEU A 467 14.36 -28.13 14.15
C LEU A 467 13.17 -27.42 14.81
N LYS A 468 12.29 -26.78 14.02
CA LYS A 468 10.95 -26.40 14.47
C LYS A 468 9.98 -27.53 14.12
N ALA A 469 9.34 -28.08 15.16
CA ALA A 469 8.39 -29.18 15.06
C ALA A 469 7.20 -28.83 14.13
N PHE A 470 6.86 -29.77 13.23
CA PHE A 470 5.65 -29.76 12.41
C PHE A 470 4.40 -29.66 13.31
N ARG A 471 3.89 -28.45 13.58
CA ARG A 471 2.54 -28.30 14.14
C ARG A 471 1.53 -28.40 13.00
N ARG A 472 0.83 -29.54 12.91
CA ARG A 472 -0.38 -29.67 12.07
C ARG A 472 -1.36 -28.55 12.44
N PRO A 473 -1.90 -27.79 11.48
CA PRO A 473 -2.87 -26.76 11.79
C PRO A 473 -4.18 -27.41 12.23
N ARG A 474 -4.70 -27.01 13.40
CA ARG A 474 -6.08 -27.31 13.81
C ARG A 474 -7.01 -26.53 12.87
N PHE A 475 -7.69 -27.26 11.97
CA PHE A 475 -8.69 -26.72 11.06
C PHE A 475 -9.94 -26.27 11.86
N ARG A 476 -10.21 -24.97 11.88
CA ARG A 476 -11.53 -24.41 12.26
C ARG A 476 -12.08 -23.64 11.08
N ILE A 477 -13.01 -24.27 10.35
CA ILE A 477 -13.61 -23.77 9.11
C ILE A 477 -14.32 -22.42 9.34
N GLY A 478 -14.91 -22.18 10.51
CA GLY A 478 -15.71 -20.98 10.80
C GLY A 478 -14.95 -19.67 11.00
N GLU A 479 -13.67 -19.70 11.40
CA GLU A 479 -12.91 -18.47 11.71
C GLU A 479 -12.22 -17.84 10.49
N ARG A 480 -12.25 -18.51 9.33
CA ARG A 480 -11.51 -18.11 8.12
C ARG A 480 -12.37 -17.69 6.93
N VAL A 481 -13.68 -17.85 7.01
CA VAL A 481 -14.57 -17.49 5.90
C VAL A 481 -14.74 -15.97 5.84
N HIS A 482 -14.54 -15.42 4.66
CA HIS A 482 -14.77 -14.00 4.40
C HIS A 482 -16.05 -13.80 3.58
N LEU A 483 -17.13 -13.47 4.30
CA LEU A 483 -18.49 -13.41 3.76
C LEU A 483 -18.66 -12.37 2.66
N PHE A 484 -17.95 -11.23 2.72
CA PHE A 484 -18.05 -10.20 1.68
C PHE A 484 -17.44 -10.68 0.36
N GLU A 485 -16.29 -11.35 0.43
CA GLU A 485 -15.62 -11.95 -0.71
C GLU A 485 -16.48 -13.07 -1.31
N LEU A 486 -17.05 -13.95 -0.48
CA LEU A 486 -17.98 -15.00 -0.94
C LEU A 486 -19.25 -14.42 -1.58
N GLY A 487 -19.85 -13.39 -0.97
CA GLY A 487 -21.03 -12.72 -1.50
C GLY A 487 -20.76 -12.05 -2.84
N THR A 488 -19.61 -11.39 -2.97
CA THR A 488 -19.15 -10.79 -4.25
C THR A 488 -18.90 -11.89 -5.29
N GLY A 489 -18.25 -12.99 -4.90
CA GLY A 489 -18.04 -14.15 -5.79
C GLY A 489 -19.34 -14.77 -6.27
N ALA A 490 -20.34 -14.93 -5.39
CA ALA A 490 -21.67 -15.45 -5.75
C ALA A 490 -22.41 -14.50 -6.70
N TYR A 491 -22.34 -13.20 -6.47
CA TYR A 491 -22.90 -12.19 -7.37
C TYR A 491 -22.26 -12.23 -8.76
N LEU A 492 -20.93 -12.28 -8.83
CA LEU A 492 -20.19 -12.37 -10.10
C LEU A 492 -20.48 -13.67 -10.84
N PHE A 493 -20.56 -14.79 -10.12
CA PHE A 493 -20.92 -16.09 -10.69
C PHE A 493 -22.32 -16.06 -11.29
N PHE A 494 -23.29 -15.49 -10.57
CA PHE A 494 -24.67 -15.33 -11.05
C PHE A 494 -24.71 -14.48 -12.33
N CYS A 495 -24.02 -13.34 -12.36
CA CYS A 495 -23.92 -12.51 -13.55
C CYS A 495 -23.24 -13.25 -14.71
N GLY A 496 -22.21 -14.06 -14.44
CA GLY A 496 -21.54 -14.90 -15.44
C GLY A 496 -22.48 -15.94 -16.06
N CYS A 497 -23.28 -16.63 -15.25
CA CYS A 497 -24.29 -17.58 -15.73
C CYS A 497 -25.37 -16.89 -16.58
N TYR A 498 -25.76 -15.68 -16.20
CA TYR A 498 -26.71 -14.89 -16.97
C TYR A 498 -26.12 -14.47 -18.33
N ASP A 499 -24.89 -13.92 -18.35
CA ASP A 499 -24.22 -13.51 -19.59
C ASP A 499 -23.98 -14.69 -20.54
N MET A 500 -23.65 -15.87 -20.00
CA MET A 500 -23.49 -17.08 -20.81
C MET A 500 -24.80 -17.51 -21.49
N SER A 501 -25.94 -17.30 -20.82
CA SER A 501 -27.25 -17.74 -21.32
C SER A 501 -27.93 -16.70 -22.23
N PHE A 502 -27.77 -15.41 -21.93
CA PHE A 502 -28.54 -14.32 -22.55
C PHE A 502 -27.66 -13.16 -23.07
N GLY A 503 -26.38 -13.14 -22.72
CA GLY A 503 -25.46 -12.06 -23.03
C GLY A 503 -24.97 -12.08 -24.48
N LYS A 504 -24.66 -10.89 -25.00
CA LYS A 504 -24.14 -10.70 -26.37
C LYS A 504 -22.64 -10.38 -26.41
N ASN A 505 -22.05 -9.99 -25.28
CA ASN A 505 -20.68 -9.46 -25.21
C ASN A 505 -19.64 -10.45 -24.66
N HIS A 506 -20.07 -11.66 -24.28
CA HIS A 506 -19.22 -12.74 -23.77
C HIS A 506 -18.33 -12.34 -22.57
N TYR A 507 -18.83 -11.45 -21.70
CA TYR A 507 -18.17 -11.08 -20.45
C TYR A 507 -18.08 -12.25 -19.45
N TYR A 508 -18.86 -13.33 -19.63
CA TYR A 508 -18.88 -14.49 -18.74
C TYR A 508 -17.48 -15.07 -18.45
N ILE A 509 -16.54 -15.07 -19.42
CA ILE A 509 -15.16 -15.56 -19.20
C ILE A 509 -14.48 -14.78 -18.08
N TYR A 510 -14.57 -13.45 -18.16
CA TYR A 510 -14.02 -12.56 -17.15
C TYR A 510 -14.74 -12.71 -15.81
N LEU A 511 -16.07 -12.77 -15.83
CA LEU A 511 -16.89 -12.88 -14.62
C LEU A 511 -16.65 -14.20 -13.87
N PHE A 512 -16.53 -15.33 -14.57
CA PHE A 512 -16.21 -16.60 -13.94
C PHE A 512 -14.78 -16.62 -13.38
N ALA A 513 -13.80 -16.08 -14.10
CA ALA A 513 -12.43 -15.97 -13.59
C ALA A 513 -12.37 -15.13 -12.31
N GLN A 514 -13.09 -14.00 -12.28
CA GLN A 514 -13.21 -13.20 -11.06
C GLN A 514 -13.94 -13.95 -9.94
N ALA A 515 -15.08 -14.57 -10.22
CA ALA A 515 -15.85 -15.31 -9.22
C ALA A 515 -14.99 -16.39 -8.54
N ILE A 516 -14.22 -17.15 -9.33
CA ILE A 516 -13.26 -18.14 -8.82
C ILE A 516 -12.23 -17.49 -7.90
N ALA A 517 -11.64 -16.36 -8.30
CA ALA A 517 -10.66 -15.66 -7.46
C ALA A 517 -11.28 -15.19 -6.13
N PHE A 518 -12.49 -14.62 -6.16
CA PHE A 518 -13.22 -14.20 -4.97
C PHE A 518 -13.57 -15.39 -4.07
N PHE A 519 -13.96 -16.54 -4.62
CA PHE A 519 -14.21 -17.75 -3.83
C PHE A 519 -12.94 -18.31 -3.19
N ILE A 520 -11.84 -18.41 -3.94
CA ILE A 520 -10.54 -18.89 -3.43
C ILE A 520 -10.10 -18.06 -2.22
N MET A 521 -10.19 -16.73 -2.33
CA MET A 521 -9.85 -15.80 -1.25
C MET A 521 -10.89 -15.84 -0.12
N GLY A 522 -12.18 -15.95 -0.46
CA GLY A 522 -13.29 -15.95 0.49
C GLY A 522 -13.37 -17.20 1.37
N PHE A 523 -12.96 -18.37 0.87
CA PHE A 523 -12.82 -19.58 1.70
C PHE A 523 -11.56 -19.57 2.59
N GLY A 524 -10.67 -18.60 2.41
CA GLY A 524 -9.52 -18.39 3.29
C GLY A 524 -8.40 -19.43 3.08
N TYR A 525 -8.22 -19.94 1.87
CA TYR A 525 -7.13 -20.89 1.54
C TYR A 525 -5.80 -20.18 1.24
N VAL A 526 -5.82 -18.89 0.92
CA VAL A 526 -4.63 -18.12 0.49
C VAL A 526 -3.85 -17.54 1.68
N GLY A 527 -2.52 -17.58 1.60
CA GLY A 527 -1.61 -17.00 2.60
C GLY A 527 -1.75 -17.63 3.99
N THR A 528 -2.04 -18.93 4.03
CA THR A 528 -2.25 -19.73 5.25
C THR A 528 -1.02 -20.48 5.71
N PHE A 529 -0.04 -20.67 4.82
CA PHE A 529 1.23 -21.32 5.06
C PHE A 529 2.35 -20.35 4.73
N VAL A 530 3.33 -20.28 5.62
CA VAL A 530 4.63 -19.68 5.37
C VAL A 530 5.51 -20.85 4.94
N PRO A 531 5.90 -20.96 3.66
CA PRO A 531 6.88 -21.94 3.23
C PRO A 531 8.14 -21.77 4.10
N SER A 532 8.54 -22.86 4.74
CA SER A 532 9.73 -22.92 5.61
C SER A 532 11.03 -22.78 4.86
#